data_AF-A0A7V3D612-F1
#
_entry.id   AF-A0A7V3D612-F1
#
_cell.length_a   1.000
_cell.length_b   1.000
_cell.length_c   1.000
_cell.angle_alpha   90.00
_cell.angle_beta   90.00
_cell.angle_gamma   90.00
#
_symmetry.space_group_name_H-M   'P 1'
#
loop_
_entity.id
_entity.type
_entity.pdbx_description
1 polymer ?
#
loop_
_entity_poly.entity_id
_entity_poly.type
_entity_poly.pdbx_seq_one_letter_code
_entity_poly.pdbx_strand_id
1 'polypeptide(L)' 'MIRKIVSGGQTGVDRAALDVALELGLPCGGWCPRGRKAEDGPIPERY' A
#
# COMPACT_ATOMS: atom_id res chain seq x y z
N MET A 1 -0.29 -12.48 -16.00
CA MET A 1 0.82 -11.62 -15.53
C MET A 1 0.21 -10.48 -14.73
N ILE A 2 0.67 -10.23 -13.50
CA ILE A 2 0.14 -9.14 -12.66
C ILE A 2 0.70 -7.80 -13.16
N ARG A 3 -0.17 -6.81 -13.34
CA ARG A 3 0.20 -5.47 -13.84
C ARG A 3 0.44 -4.45 -12.73
N LYS A 4 -0.34 -4.53 -11.64
CA LYS A 4 -0.29 -3.60 -10.52
C LYS A 4 -0.99 -4.20 -9.31
N ILE A 5 -0.45 -3.95 -8.11
CA ILE A 5 -1.15 -4.21 -6.84
C ILE A 5 -1.85 -2.92 -6.40
N VAL A 6 -3.13 -3.03 -6.01
CA VAL A 6 -3.91 -1.89 -5.52
C VAL A 6 -4.42 -2.19 -4.11
N SER A 7 -4.17 -1.29 -3.17
CA SER A 7 -4.59 -1.44 -1.76
C SER A 7 -4.90 -0.09 -1.10
N GLY A 8 -5.66 -0.10 0.00
CA GLY A 8 -5.99 1.08 0.80
C GLY A 8 -4.87 1.52 1.75
N GLY A 9 -3.84 0.68 1.96
CA GLY A 9 -2.68 0.98 2.79
C GLY A 9 -2.91 0.87 4.31
N GLN A 10 -4.06 0.34 4.74
CA GLN A 10 -4.32 0.01 6.14
C GLN A 10 -3.24 -0.92 6.72
N THR A 11 -3.11 -0.95 8.04
CA THR A 11 -2.35 -1.98 8.77
C THR A 11 -2.73 -3.40 8.32
N GLY A 12 -1.82 -4.35 8.53
CA GLY A 12 -2.06 -5.76 8.19
C GLY A 12 -1.95 -6.04 6.68
N VAL A 13 -2.97 -6.68 6.12
CA VAL A 13 -2.93 -7.22 4.74
C VAL A 13 -2.73 -6.15 3.68
N ASP A 14 -3.31 -4.97 3.89
CA ASP A 14 -3.22 -3.87 2.94
C ASP A 14 -1.76 -3.39 2.78
N ARG A 15 -1.09 -3.14 3.90
CA ARG A 15 0.33 -2.78 3.95
C ARG A 15 1.20 -3.91 3.38
N ALA A 16 0.93 -5.15 3.76
CA ALA A 16 1.69 -6.32 3.29
C ALA A 16 1.63 -6.49 1.76
N ALA A 17 0.47 -6.22 1.14
CA ALA A 17 0.33 -6.26 -0.31
C ALA A 17 1.21 -5.21 -1.00
N LEU A 18 1.30 -4.01 -0.43
CA LEU A 18 2.16 -2.94 -0.95
C LEU A 18 3.65 -3.25 -0.72
N ASP A 19 4.01 -3.82 0.44
CA ASP A 19 5.38 -4.23 0.74
C ASP A 19 5.88 -5.29 -0.26
N VAL A 20 5.08 -6.33 -0.52
CA VAL A 20 5.41 -7.38 -1.50
C VAL A 20 5.53 -6.80 -2.91
N ALA A 21 4.70 -5.82 -3.27
CA ALA A 21 4.83 -5.17 -4.57
C ALA A 21 6.18 -4.47 -4.73
N LEU A 22 6.61 -3.70 -3.72
CA LEU A 22 7.90 -3.03 -3.72
C LEU A 22 9.06 -4.04 -3.74
N GLU A 23 8.99 -5.10 -2.94
CA GLU A 23 10.01 -6.16 -2.90
C GLU A 23 10.18 -6.88 -4.24
N LEU A 24 9.08 -7.13 -4.94
CA LEU A 24 9.07 -7.81 -6.25
C LEU A 24 9.23 -6.86 -7.43
N GLY A 25 9.40 -5.55 -7.21
CA GLY A 25 9.48 -4.54 -8.27
C GLY A 25 8.20 -4.40 -9.10
N LEU A 26 7.05 -4.79 -8.53
CA LEU A 26 5.75 -4.65 -9.16
C LEU A 26 5.19 -3.25 -8.92
N PRO A 27 4.54 -2.63 -9.92
CA PRO A 27 3.83 -1.37 -9.69
C PRO A 27 2.78 -1.52 -8.57
N CYS A 28 2.70 -0.54 -7.67
CA CYS A 28 1.66 -0.46 -6.64
C CYS A 28 1.02 0.93 -6.53
N GLY A 29 -0.05 1.02 -5.74
CA GLY A 29 -0.71 2.28 -5.37
C GLY A 29 -2.12 2.03 -4.87
N GLY A 30 -2.94 3.07 -4.79
CA GLY A 30 -4.36 2.92 -4.44
C GLY A 30 -4.98 4.20 -3.90
N TRP A 31 -6.12 4.04 -3.24
CA TRP A 31 -6.87 5.13 -2.64
C TRP A 31 -6.87 5.00 -1.13
N CYS A 32 -6.52 6.07 -0.44
CA CYS A 32 -6.58 6.15 1.02
C CYS A 32 -7.34 7.42 1.46
N PRO A 33 -7.84 7.45 2.71
CA PRO A 33 -8.49 8.64 3.25
C PRO A 33 -7.55 9.86 3.25
N ARG A 34 -8.13 11.06 3.22
CA ARG A 34 -7.38 12.33 3.32
C ARG A 34 -6.41 12.28 4.51
N GLY A 35 -5.15 12.60 4.25
CA GLY A 35 -4.07 12.55 5.25
C GLY A 35 -3.43 11.18 5.41
N ARG A 36 -3.61 10.26 4.44
CA ARG A 36 -3.00 8.92 4.44
C ARG A 36 -3.34 8.12 5.72
N LYS A 37 -4.58 8.20 6.22
CA LYS A 37 -4.92 7.63 7.53
C LYS A 37 -4.93 6.08 7.52
N ALA A 38 -4.26 5.48 8.50
CA ALA A 38 -4.35 4.08 8.90
C ALA A 38 -4.43 3.97 10.44
N GLU A 39 -4.71 2.78 10.97
CA GLU A 39 -4.85 2.50 12.41
C GLU A 39 -3.56 2.75 13.21
N ASP A 40 -2.40 2.60 12.57
CA ASP A 40 -1.05 2.81 13.13
C ASP A 40 -0.49 4.22 12.85
N GLY A 41 -1.31 5.12 12.31
CA GLY A 41 -0.89 6.46 11.89
C GLY A 41 -0.86 6.63 10.37
N PRO A 42 -0.14 7.63 9.85
CA PRO A 42 -0.10 7.86 8.41
C PRO A 42 0.59 6.73 7.64
N ILE A 43 0.01 6.34 6.50
CA ILE A 43 0.62 5.39 5.56
C ILE A 43 1.99 5.95 5.12
N PRO A 44 3.09 5.18 5.24
CA PRO A 44 4.44 5.61 4.85
C PRO A 44 4.53 6.14 3.41
N GLU A 45 5.38 7.14 3.16
CA GLU A 45 5.54 7.77 1.83
C GLU A 45 6.16 6.86 0.76
N ARG A 46 6.75 5.72 1.15
CA ARG A 46 7.41 4.78 0.24
C ARG A 46 6.46 4.04 -0.73
N TYR A 47 5.15 4.10 -0.51
CA TYR A 47 4.13 3.41 -1.30
C TYR A 47 3.44 4.31 -2.32
#